data_AF-A0A7L4YBS9-F1
#
_entry.id   AF-A0A7L4YBS9-F1
#
_cell.length_a   1.000
_cell.length_b   1.000
_cell.length_c   1.000
_cell.angle_alpha   90.00
_cell.angle_beta   90.00
_cell.angle_gamma   90.00
#
_symmetry.space_group_name_H-M   'P 1'
#
loop_
_entity.id
_entity.type
_entity.pdbx_description
1 polymer ?
#
loop_
_entity_poly.entity_id
_entity_poly.type
_entity_poly.pdbx_seq_one_letter_code
_entity_poly.pdbx_strand_id
1 'polypeptide(L)' 'MADTKIGELLDSLEVTVDLDEGDLVADALVLLKVVKADGTVALLKAGSASLDWLSALGMLTAALEIENSGYQSAPDEV' A
#
# COMPACT_ATOMS: atom_id res chain seq x y z
N MET A 1 5.05 2.95 22.44
CA MET A 1 5.15 3.40 21.04
C MET A 1 4.01 4.37 20.82
N ALA A 2 4.26 5.53 20.23
CA ALA A 2 3.21 6.50 19.95
C ALA A 2 2.69 6.27 18.52
N ASP A 3 1.38 6.20 18.35
CA ASP A 3 0.78 6.12 17.02
C ASP A 3 1.00 7.45 16.29
N THR A 4 1.51 7.37 15.08
CA THR A 4 1.73 8.52 14.21
C THR A 4 0.73 8.46 13.06
N LYS A 5 0.08 9.58 12.76
CA LYS A 5 -0.81 9.65 11.59
C LYS A 5 0.02 9.45 10.32
N ILE A 6 -0.46 8.59 9.43
CA ILE A 6 0.32 8.18 8.27
C ILE A 6 0.38 9.22 7.15
N GLY A 7 -0.57 10.18 7.13
CA GLY A 7 -0.72 11.16 6.04
C GLY A 7 0.56 11.93 5.73
N GLU A 8 1.15 12.60 6.71
CA GLU A 8 2.40 13.39 6.51
C GLU A 8 3.57 12.52 6.00
N LEU A 9 3.62 11.25 6.39
CA LEU A 9 4.64 10.32 5.90
C LEU A 9 4.43 9.96 4.43
N LEU A 10 3.19 9.70 4.02
CA LEU A 10 2.86 9.43 2.62
C LEU A 10 3.12 10.66 1.74
N ASP A 11 2.74 11.84 2.22
CA ASP A 11 2.98 13.11 1.52
C ASP A 11 4.48 13.36 1.33
N SER A 12 5.31 13.10 2.36
CA SER A 12 6.77 13.24 2.26
C SER A 12 7.44 12.28 1.28
N LEU A 13 6.75 11.17 0.96
CA LEU A 13 7.18 10.17 -0.02
C LEU A 13 6.55 10.40 -1.40
N GLU A 14 5.78 11.48 -1.56
CA GLU A 14 5.08 11.85 -2.80
C GLU A 14 4.14 10.74 -3.31
N VAL A 15 3.54 9.99 -2.39
CA VAL A 15 2.58 8.93 -2.73
C VAL A 15 1.28 9.55 -3.20
N THR A 16 0.83 9.17 -4.39
CA THR A 16 -0.42 9.62 -5.00
C THR A 16 -1.26 8.41 -5.44
N VAL A 17 -2.57 8.61 -5.54
CA VAL A 17 -3.52 7.62 -6.06
C VAL A 17 -4.42 8.30 -7.08
N ASP A 18 -4.74 7.59 -8.15
CA ASP A 18 -5.70 8.03 -9.16
C ASP A 18 -7.10 7.55 -8.74
N LEU A 19 -8.04 8.48 -8.58
CA LEU A 19 -9.41 8.23 -8.15
C LEU A 19 -10.36 8.99 -9.09
N ASP A 20 -11.45 8.34 -9.47
CA ASP A 20 -12.46 8.95 -10.34
C ASP A 20 -13.41 9.86 -9.55
N GLU A 21 -14.10 10.76 -10.26
CA GLU A 21 -15.10 11.62 -9.64
C GLU A 21 -16.25 10.79 -9.05
N GLY A 22 -16.44 10.94 -7.73
CA GLY A 22 -17.48 10.22 -6.98
C GLY A 22 -16.99 8.96 -6.29
N ASP A 23 -15.73 8.57 -6.46
CA ASP A 23 -15.15 7.46 -5.72
C ASP A 23 -15.10 7.74 -4.22
N LEU A 24 -15.39 6.71 -3.44
CA LEU A 24 -15.32 6.73 -1.99
C LEU A 24 -14.33 5.69 -1.49
N VAL A 25 -13.24 6.15 -0.88
CA VAL A 25 -12.27 5.28 -0.21
C VAL A 25 -12.83 4.88 1.16
N ALA A 26 -13.27 3.63 1.29
CA ALA A 26 -13.85 3.10 2.52
C ALA A 26 -12.81 2.70 3.58
N ASP A 27 -11.70 2.09 3.16
CA ASP A 27 -10.60 1.68 4.02
C ASP A 27 -9.26 1.79 3.28
N ALA A 28 -8.18 1.93 4.05
CA ALA A 28 -6.82 1.92 3.54
C ALA A 28 -6.00 0.84 4.23
N LEU A 29 -5.15 0.17 3.46
CA LEU A 29 -4.09 -0.69 3.97
C LEU A 29 -2.76 -0.20 3.44
N VAL A 30 -1.81 0.02 4.35
CA VAL A 30 -0.50 0.60 4.03
C VAL A 30 0.60 -0.38 4.41
N LEU A 31 1.49 -0.66 3.46
CA LEU A 31 2.74 -1.38 3.69
C LEU A 31 3.89 -0.38 3.61
N LEU A 32 4.75 -0.38 4.64
CA LEU A 32 5.87 0.55 4.75
C LEU A 32 7.17 -0.23 4.81
N LYS A 33 8.07 0.05 3.87
CA LYS A 33 9.48 -0.32 4.01
C LYS A 33 10.15 0.71 4.92
N VAL A 34 10.61 0.26 6.09
CA VAL A 34 11.24 1.12 7.09
C VAL A 34 12.69 0.75 7.26
N VAL A 35 13.58 1.72 7.08
CA VAL A 35 14.99 1.59 7.46
C VAL A 35 15.12 2.04 8.92
N LYS A 36 15.57 1.13 9.78
CA LYS A 36 15.77 1.38 11.21
C LYS A 36 17.10 2.10 11.43
N ALA A 37 17.28 2.66 12.63
CA ALA A 37 18.48 3.41 13.00
C ALA A 37 19.77 2.57 12.95
N ASP A 38 19.66 1.25 13.14
CA ASP A 38 20.76 0.29 13.01
C ASP A 38 21.04 -0.14 11.56
N GLY A 39 20.35 0.45 10.59
CA GLY A 39 20.45 0.12 9.17
C GLY A 39 19.64 -1.11 8.74
N THR A 40 18.97 -1.81 9.66
CA THR A 40 18.12 -2.94 9.30
C THR A 40 16.87 -2.47 8.56
N VAL A 41 16.38 -3.31 7.64
CA VAL A 41 15.12 -3.06 6.92
C VAL A 41 14.02 -3.89 7.56
N ALA A 42 12.90 -3.24 7.87
CA ALA A 42 11.68 -3.88 8.34
C ALA A 42 10.51 -3.55 7.43
N LEU A 43 9.54 -4.46 7.34
CA LEU A 43 8.24 -4.21 6.75
C LEU A 43 7.24 -3.95 7.87
N LEU A 44 6.56 -2.82 7.82
CA LEU A 44 5.45 -2.51 8.72
C LEU A 44 4.12 -2.52 7.95
N LYS A 45 3.06 -2.98 8.61
CA LYS A 45 1.69 -2.96 8.10
C LYS A 45 0.85 -2.05 9.01
N ALA A 46 0.09 -1.15 8.40
CA ALA A 46 -0.92 -0.34 9.07
C ALA A 46 -2.22 -0.37 8.25
N GLY A 47 -3.34 0.00 8.86
CA GLY A 47 -4.61 0.10 8.16
C GLY A 47 -5.61 0.96 8.92
N SER A 48 -6.75 1.25 8.27
CA SER A 48 -7.87 1.95 8.88
C SER A 48 -8.34 1.25 10.16
N ALA A 49 -8.86 2.01 11.12
CA ALA A 49 -9.41 1.45 12.36
C ALA A 49 -10.63 0.54 12.12
N SER A 50 -11.37 0.78 11.04
CA SER A 50 -12.52 -0.01 10.58
C SER A 50 -12.13 -1.27 9.80
N LEU A 51 -10.88 -1.38 9.35
CA LEU A 51 -10.46 -2.45 8.46
C LEU A 51 -10.39 -3.78 9.22
N ASP A 52 -11.32 -4.67 8.92
CA ASP A 52 -11.33 -6.01 9.48
C ASP A 52 -10.23 -6.90 8.86
N TRP A 53 -9.91 -7.99 9.54
CA TRP A 53 -8.81 -8.88 9.15
C TRP A 53 -9.06 -9.59 7.81
N LEU A 54 -10.31 -9.88 7.45
CA LEU A 54 -10.66 -10.59 6.23
C LEU A 54 -10.54 -9.64 5.03
N SER A 55 -11.08 -8.43 5.15
CA SER A 55 -10.91 -7.38 4.15
C SER A 55 -9.43 -7.05 3.95
N ALA A 56 -8.64 -6.94 5.02
CA ALA A 56 -7.20 -6.71 4.92
C ALA A 56 -6.47 -7.83 4.17
N LEU A 57 -6.86 -9.10 4.37
CA LEU A 57 -6.27 -10.23 3.65
C LEU A 57 -6.66 -10.23 2.17
N GLY A 58 -7.92 -9.90 1.86
CA GLY A 58 -8.39 -9.75 0.48
C GLY A 58 -7.63 -8.66 -0.27
N MET A 59 -7.47 -7.49 0.36
CA MET A 59 -6.69 -6.37 -0.20
C MET A 59 -5.24 -6.76 -0.49
N LEU A 60 -4.56 -7.45 0.43
CA LEU A 60 -3.17 -7.92 0.21
C LEU A 60 -3.07 -8.89 -0.95
N THR A 61 -4.03 -9.81 -1.06
CA THR A 61 -4.03 -10.82 -2.12
C THR A 61 -4.25 -10.18 -3.48
N ALA A 62 -5.22 -9.26 -3.60
CA ALA A 62 -5.47 -8.50 -4.81
C ALA A 62 -4.26 -7.62 -5.19
N ALA A 63 -3.65 -6.93 -4.22
CA ALA A 63 -2.44 -6.13 -4.45
C ALA A 63 -1.28 -6.99 -4.97
N LEU A 64 -1.07 -8.18 -4.40
CA LEU A 64 -0.05 -9.11 -4.87
C LEU A 64 -0.32 -9.59 -6.30
N GLU A 65 -1.59 -9.84 -6.65
CA GLU A 65 -1.98 -10.20 -8.02
C GLU A 65 -1.68 -9.07 -9.02
N ILE A 66 -2.00 -7.82 -8.67
CA ILE A 66 -1.69 -6.63 -9.48
C ILE A 66 -0.18 -6.52 -9.72
N GLU A 67 0.63 -6.61 -8.66
CA GLU A 67 2.10 -6.54 -8.76
C GLU A 67 2.67 -7.68 -9.64
N ASN A 68 2.16 -8.90 -9.49
CA ASN A 68 2.60 -10.04 -10.29
C ASN A 68 2.15 -9.93 -11.76
N SER A 69 1.03 -9.26 -12.03
CA SER A 69 0.47 -9.10 -13.38
C SER A 69 1.18 -8.02 -14.19
N GLY A 70 1.89 -7.08 -13.54
CA GLY A 70 2.76 -6.08 -14.19
C GLY A 70 4.01 -6.66 -14.87
N TYR A 71 4.36 -7.93 -14.61
CA TYR A 71 5.48 -8.64 -15.24
C TYR A 71 5.08 -9.41 -16.52
N GLN A 72 4.07 -8.95 -17.26
CA GLN A 72 3.86 -9.43 -18.63
C GLN A 72 4.83 -8.69 -19.56
N SER A 73 5.93 -9.36 -19.95
CA SER A 73 6.73 -8.92 -21.10
C SER A 73 5.78 -8.68 -22.27
N ALA A 74 5.62 -7.42 -22.68
CA ALA A 74 4.92 -7.11 -23.91
C ALA A 74 5.59 -7.92 -25.03
N PRO A 75 4.84 -8.74 -25.80
CA PRO A 75 5.42 -9.37 -26.98
C PRO A 75 5.86 -8.25 -27.92
N ASP A 76 7.14 -8.27 -28.33
CA ASP A 76 7.64 -7.41 -29.39
C ASP A 76 6.70 -7.56 -30.60
N GLU A 77 5.97 -6.50 -30.95
CA GLU A 77 5.11 -6.48 -32.13
C GLU A 77 5.99 -6.61 -33.39
N VAL A 78 5.68 -7.61 -34.22
CA VAL A 78 6.26 -7.88 -35.54
C VAL A 78 5.51 -7.17 -36.66
#